data_AF-I9H4C8-F1
#
_entry.id   AF-I9H4C8-F1
#
_cell.length_a   1.000
_cell.length_b   1.000
_cell.length_c   1.000
_cell.angle_alpha   90.00
_cell.angle_beta   90.00
_cell.angle_gamma   90.00
#
_symmetry.space_group_name_H-M   'P 1'
#
loop_
_entity.id
_entity.type
_entity.pdbx_description
1 polymer ?
#
loop_
_entity_poly.entity_id
_entity_poly.type
_entity_poly.pdbx_seq_one_letter_code
_entity_poly.pdbx_strand_id
1 'polypeptide(L)'
;MRKLKRIFFIVFLGILVCGILQQLYYKVKYEGNLIFYIANESLVDPAQLEIFIGGIKIIDEEIENGFHWYKRYSAKTTSGNHKIAVRMNGELAEDYFYDYRVLWRYLGYSR
;
A
#
# COMPACT_ATOMS: atom_id res chain seq x y z
N MET A 1 7.71 -40.56 -18.00
CA MET A 1 7.69 -39.63 -16.84
C MET A 1 8.81 -38.58 -16.82
N ARG A 2 10.07 -38.90 -17.21
CA ARG A 2 11.21 -37.95 -17.13
C ARG A 2 11.02 -36.65 -17.96
N LYS A 3 10.49 -36.77 -19.19
CA LYS A 3 10.20 -35.61 -20.06
C LYS A 3 9.09 -34.72 -19.50
N LEU A 4 8.01 -35.32 -18.97
CA LEU A 4 6.90 -34.59 -18.37
C LEU A 4 7.33 -33.80 -17.12
N LYS A 5 8.15 -34.40 -16.25
CA LYS A 5 8.74 -33.71 -15.09
C LYS A 5 9.62 -32.52 -15.49
N ARG A 6 10.35 -32.63 -16.61
CA ARG A 6 11.21 -31.56 -17.13
C ARG A 6 10.39 -30.39 -17.68
N ILE A 7 9.31 -30.66 -18.41
CA ILE A 7 8.38 -29.64 -18.90
C ILE A 7 7.71 -28.94 -17.72
N PHE A 8 7.19 -29.69 -16.74
CA PHE A 8 6.60 -29.14 -15.53
C PHE A 8 7.57 -28.21 -14.79
N PHE A 9 8.83 -28.63 -14.64
CA PHE A 9 9.85 -27.81 -13.99
C PHE A 9 10.13 -26.50 -14.75
N ILE A 10 10.21 -26.55 -16.08
CA ILE A 10 10.42 -25.35 -16.91
C ILE A 10 9.24 -24.38 -16.78
N VAL A 11 8.02 -24.89 -16.84
CA VAL A 11 6.80 -24.08 -16.67
C VAL A 11 6.75 -23.46 -15.27
N PHE A 12 7.04 -24.25 -14.24
CA PHE A 12 7.10 -23.77 -12.86
C PHE A 12 8.15 -22.67 -12.68
N LEU A 13 9.35 -22.85 -13.24
CA LEU A 13 10.41 -21.84 -13.20
C LEU A 13 9.98 -20.55 -13.92
N GLY A 14 9.32 -20.68 -15.07
CA GLY A 14 8.77 -19.53 -15.81
C GLY A 14 7.77 -18.72 -14.97
N ILE A 15 6.83 -19.40 -14.30
CA ILE A 15 5.86 -18.75 -13.41
C ILE A 15 6.57 -18.06 -12.24
N LEU A 16 7.57 -18.71 -11.64
CA LEU A 16 8.34 -18.15 -10.53
C LEU A 16 9.10 -16.88 -10.93
N VAL A 17 9.77 -16.89 -12.09
CA VAL A 17 10.47 -15.72 -12.63
C VAL A 17 9.49 -14.60 -12.95
N CYS A 18 8.36 -14.89 -13.60
CA CYS A 18 7.31 -13.89 -13.84
C CYS A 18 6.81 -13.25 -12.54
N GLY A 19 6.59 -14.05 -11.49
CA GLY A 19 6.17 -13.54 -10.19
C GLY A 19 7.18 -12.58 -9.56
N ILE A 20 8.48 -12.90 -9.63
CA ILE A 20 9.55 -12.04 -9.12
C ILE A 20 9.65 -10.74 -9.92
N LEU A 21 9.64 -10.83 -11.25
CA LEU A 21 9.70 -9.66 -12.13
C LEU A 21 8.49 -8.73 -11.93
N GLN A 22 7.30 -9.28 -11.70
CA GLN A 22 6.10 -8.51 -11.41
C GLN A 22 6.24 -7.73 -10.08
N GLN A 23 6.77 -8.35 -9.02
CA GLN A 23 7.02 -7.66 -7.75
C GLN A 23 8.08 -6.54 -7.91
N LEU A 24 9.15 -6.80 -8.65
CA LEU A 24 10.18 -5.79 -8.95
C LEU A 24 9.62 -4.62 -9.75
N TYR A 25 8.83 -4.90 -10.79
CA TYR A 25 8.18 -3.87 -11.60
C TYR A 25 7.32 -2.94 -10.73
N TYR A 26 6.49 -3.48 -9.85
CA TYR A 26 5.64 -2.66 -9.00
C TYR A 26 6.43 -1.85 -7.97
N LYS A 27 7.47 -2.45 -7.37
CA LYS A 27 8.34 -1.74 -6.42
C LYS A 27 9.04 -0.53 -7.08
N VAL A 28 9.45 -0.66 -8.34
CA VAL A 28 10.04 0.44 -9.11
C VAL A 28 8.98 1.46 -9.52
N LYS A 29 7.86 1.01 -10.09
CA LYS A 29 6.80 1.88 -10.62
C LYS A 29 6.15 2.76 -9.56
N TYR A 30 5.98 2.23 -8.35
CA TYR A 30 5.27 2.93 -7.27
C TYR A 30 6.20 3.52 -6.21
N GLU A 31 7.52 3.45 -6.43
CA GLU A 31 8.55 3.97 -5.53
C GLU A 31 8.42 3.48 -4.07
N GLY A 32 7.75 2.34 -3.87
CA GLY A 32 7.35 1.82 -2.56
C GLY A 32 6.71 0.44 -2.69
N ASN A 33 6.64 -0.29 -1.58
CA ASN A 33 5.95 -1.57 -1.48
C ASN A 33 4.64 -1.48 -0.67
N LEU A 34 4.34 -0.33 -0.08
CA LEU A 34 3.03 -0.04 0.45
C LEU A 34 2.40 1.09 -0.37
N ILE A 35 1.18 0.85 -0.86
CA ILE A 35 0.41 1.85 -1.61
C ILE A 35 -0.95 1.98 -0.94
N PHE A 36 -1.33 3.20 -0.62
CA PHE A 36 -2.64 3.47 -0.06
C PHE A 36 -3.31 4.65 -0.77
N TYR A 37 -4.63 4.55 -0.84
CA TYR A 37 -5.51 5.57 -1.35
C TYR A 37 -6.29 6.12 -0.17
N ILE A 38 -6.22 7.43 0.00
CA ILE A 38 -6.97 8.14 1.04
C ILE A 38 -7.84 9.18 0.35
N ALA A 39 -9.10 9.23 0.76
CA ALA A 39 -10.03 10.27 0.39
C ALA A 39 -10.57 10.92 1.66
N ASN A 40 -10.63 12.25 1.62
CA ASN A 40 -11.46 13.02 2.53
C ASN A 40 -12.89 13.02 1.97
N GLU A 41 -13.77 12.21 2.56
CA GLU A 41 -15.17 12.14 2.16
C GLU A 41 -16.01 13.28 2.80
N SER A 42 -15.38 14.21 3.55
CA SER A 42 -16.04 15.44 3.99
C SER A 42 -16.49 16.28 2.80
N LEU A 43 -17.69 16.83 2.91
CA LEU A 43 -18.30 17.64 1.85
C LEU A 43 -17.72 19.07 1.79
N VAL A 44 -17.20 19.59 2.89
CA VAL A 44 -16.93 21.04 3.02
C VAL A 44 -15.54 21.34 3.57
N ASP A 45 -15.05 20.53 4.50
CA ASP A 45 -13.86 20.91 5.27
C ASP A 45 -12.61 20.15 4.78
N PRO A 46 -11.49 20.85 4.56
CA PRO A 46 -10.21 20.19 4.42
C PRO A 46 -9.84 19.47 5.71
N ALA A 47 -8.96 18.48 5.61
CA ALA A 47 -8.54 17.68 6.75
C ALA A 47 -7.03 17.61 6.86
N GLN A 48 -6.51 17.78 8.07
CA GLN A 48 -5.12 17.47 8.37
C GLN A 48 -4.95 15.96 8.40
N LEU A 49 -4.18 15.42 7.46
CA LEU A 49 -3.82 14.02 7.33
C LEU A 49 -2.41 13.81 7.86
N GLU A 50 -2.27 12.94 8.85
CA GLU A 50 -0.99 12.40 9.29
C GLU A 50 -0.98 10.88 9.12
N ILE A 51 0.13 10.34 8.62
CA ILE A 51 0.28 8.89 8.49
C ILE A 51 1.56 8.45 9.17
N PHE A 52 1.42 7.41 9.97
CA PHE A 52 2.50 6.80 10.72
C PHE A 52 2.64 5.34 10.31
N ILE A 53 3.87 4.90 10.10
CA ILE A 53 4.21 3.49 9.91
C ILE A 53 5.21 3.11 10.99
N GLY A 54 4.87 2.11 11.81
CA GLY A 54 5.72 1.70 12.93
C GLY A 54 5.99 2.81 13.94
N GLY A 55 5.08 3.79 14.06
CA GLY A 55 5.23 4.96 14.92
C GLY A 55 6.01 6.13 14.31
N ILE A 56 6.56 5.98 13.10
CA ILE A 56 7.28 7.04 12.39
C ILE A 56 6.30 7.79 11.48
N LYS A 57 6.20 9.11 11.64
CA LYS A 57 5.39 9.96 10.74
C LYS A 57 6.05 10.01 9.37
N ILE A 58 5.30 9.62 8.34
CA ILE A 58 5.78 9.60 6.94
C ILE A 58 5.09 10.66 6.07
N ILE A 59 3.87 11.07 6.43
CA ILE A 59 3.07 12.05 5.72
C ILE A 59 2.43 12.98 6.76
N ASP A 60 2.42 14.28 6.43
CA ASP A 60 1.83 15.36 7.21
C ASP A 60 1.39 16.46 6.24
N GLU A 61 0.11 16.44 5.86
CA GLU A 61 -0.42 17.40 4.88
C GLU A 61 -1.90 17.67 5.08
N GLU A 62 -2.35 18.84 4.62
CA GLU A 62 -3.76 19.15 4.51
C GLU A 62 -4.29 18.58 3.19
N ILE A 63 -5.35 17.77 3.28
CA ILE A 63 -6.06 17.22 2.12
C ILE A 63 -7.38 17.97 1.92
N GLU A 64 -7.59 18.48 0.71
CA GLU A 64 -8.82 19.19 0.34
C GLU A 64 -10.04 18.27 0.40
N ASN A 65 -11.23 18.88 0.45
CA ASN A 65 -12.48 18.16 0.32
C ASN A 65 -12.58 17.54 -1.08
N GLY A 66 -12.66 16.21 -1.12
CA GLY A 66 -12.56 15.45 -2.37
C GLY A 66 -13.55 14.32 -2.35
N PHE A 67 -14.84 14.62 -2.39
CA PHE A 67 -15.88 13.60 -2.52
C PHE A 67 -15.61 12.78 -3.80
N HIS A 68 -15.16 11.53 -3.63
CA HIS A 68 -14.65 10.61 -4.68
C HIS A 68 -13.28 10.94 -5.32
N TRP A 69 -12.49 11.85 -4.75
CA TRP A 69 -11.11 12.11 -5.18
C TRP A 69 -10.11 11.45 -4.23
N TYR A 70 -9.63 10.28 -4.64
CA TYR A 70 -8.61 9.54 -3.91
C TYR A 70 -7.23 10.07 -4.25
N LYS A 71 -6.48 10.53 -3.24
CA LYS A 71 -5.05 10.79 -3.40
C LYS A 71 -4.27 9.52 -3.13
N ARG A 72 -3.35 9.21 -4.05
CA ARG A 72 -2.47 8.03 -3.95
C ARG A 72 -1.19 8.42 -3.22
N TYR A 73 -0.81 7.58 -2.26
CA TYR A 73 0.45 7.68 -1.54
C TYR A 73 1.20 6.36 -1.63
N SER A 74 2.53 6.44 -1.52
CA SER A 74 3.38 5.26 -1.43
C SER A 74 4.42 5.43 -0.34
N ALA A 75 4.76 4.32 0.30
CA ALA A 75 5.80 4.24 1.30
C ALA A 75 6.67 2.99 1.09
N LYS A 76 7.93 3.10 1.46
CA LYS A 76 8.85 1.97 1.55
C LYS A 76 8.81 1.42 2.97
N THR A 77 8.54 0.13 3.10
CA THR A 77 8.52 -0.61 4.35
C THR A 77 9.49 -1.80 4.23
N THR A 78 9.94 -2.33 5.36
CA THR A 78 10.72 -3.58 5.38
C THR A 78 9.80 -4.79 5.33
N SER A 79 10.32 -5.99 5.04
CA SER A 79 9.52 -7.21 5.21
C SER A 79 9.20 -7.40 6.69
N GLY A 80 7.94 -7.68 7.03
CA GLY A 80 7.53 -7.92 8.42
C GLY A 80 6.16 -7.36 8.80
N ASN A 81 5.86 -7.40 10.10
CA ASN A 81 4.64 -6.80 10.66
C ASN A 81 4.81 -5.29 10.80
N HIS A 82 3.84 -4.55 10.28
CA HIS A 82 3.77 -3.10 10.41
C HIS A 82 2.44 -2.70 11.01
N LYS A 83 2.51 -1.65 11.82
CA LYS A 83 1.34 -0.91 12.27
C LYS A 83 1.25 0.36 11.43
N ILE A 84 0.16 0.55 10.72
CA ILE A 84 -0.18 1.84 10.12
C ILE A 84 -1.14 2.55 11.06
N ALA A 85 -0.87 3.82 11.33
CA ALA A 85 -1.82 4.69 12.00
C ALA A 85 -2.07 5.88 11.10
N VAL A 86 -3.33 6.14 10.82
CA VAL A 86 -3.78 7.30 10.06
C VAL A 86 -4.51 8.20 11.04
N ARG A 87 -4.03 9.42 11.18
CA ARG A 87 -4.69 10.45 11.97
C ARG A 87 -5.29 11.46 11.01
N MET A 88 -6.58 11.73 11.16
CA MET A 88 -7.28 12.73 10.38
C MET A 88 -8.01 13.69 11.30
N ASN A 89 -7.66 14.98 11.28
CA ASN A 89 -8.21 16.00 12.18
C ASN A 89 -8.23 15.56 13.67
N GLY A 90 -7.15 14.92 14.12
CA GLY A 90 -7.01 14.42 15.50
C GLY A 90 -7.62 13.03 15.76
N GLU A 91 -8.50 12.51 14.90
CA GLU A 91 -9.05 11.17 15.03
C GLU A 91 -8.06 10.13 14.51
N LEU A 92 -7.81 9.10 15.30
CA LEU A 92 -6.83 8.06 15.01
C LEU A 92 -7.53 6.78 14.57
N ALA A 93 -7.15 6.27 13.41
CA ALA A 93 -7.47 4.93 12.95
C ALA A 93 -6.19 4.12 12.80
N GLU A 94 -6.19 2.89 13.28
CA GLU A 94 -5.01 2.01 13.23
C GLU A 94 -5.36 0.71 12.51
N ASP A 95 -4.44 0.23 11.67
CA ASP A 95 -4.51 -1.08 11.04
C ASP A 95 -3.16 -1.79 11.15
N TYR A 96 -3.19 -3.12 11.14
CA TYR A 96 -1.99 -3.96 11.18
C TYR A 96 -1.91 -4.78 9.91
N PHE A 97 -0.74 -4.77 9.27
CA PHE A 97 -0.51 -5.57 8.07
C PHE A 97 0.86 -6.24 8.09
N TYR A 98 0.93 -7.39 7.43
CA TYR A 98 2.20 -8.07 7.17
C TYR A 98 2.65 -7.75 5.75
N ASP A 99 3.77 -7.05 5.62
CA ASP A 99 4.37 -6.71 4.34
C ASP A 99 5.32 -7.81 3.87
N TYR A 100 4.96 -8.42 2.74
CA TYR A 100 5.82 -9.34 1.98
C TYR A 100 5.77 -9.07 0.47
N ARG A 101 4.94 -8.11 0.02
CA ARG A 101 4.57 -7.80 -1.38
C ARG A 101 3.97 -6.38 -1.45
N VAL A 102 3.81 -5.88 -2.67
CA VAL A 102 3.03 -4.65 -2.90
C VAL A 102 1.60 -4.79 -2.38
N LEU A 103 1.26 -4.00 -1.36
CA LEU A 103 -0.05 -3.99 -0.72
C LEU A 103 -0.83 -2.75 -1.16
N TRP A 104 -2.10 -2.95 -1.51
CA TRP A 104 -3.05 -1.88 -1.82
C TRP A 104 -4.06 -1.76 -0.68
N ARG A 105 -4.18 -0.56 -0.10
CA ARG A 105 -5.18 -0.26 0.94
C ARG A 105 -6.04 0.94 0.55
N TYR A 106 -7.33 0.83 0.81
CA TYR A 106 -8.29 1.93 0.69
C TYR A 106 -8.70 2.35 2.10
N LEU A 107 -8.62 3.65 2.39
CA LEU A 107 -9.10 4.24 3.62
C LEU A 107 -9.97 5.45 3.26
N GLY A 108 -11.28 5.26 3.36
CA GLY A 108 -12.28 6.33 3.22
C GLY A 108 -12.68 6.81 4.60
N TYR A 109 -12.72 8.13 4.77
CA TYR A 109 -13.10 8.75 6.03
C TYR A 109 -14.16 9.81 5.75
N SER A 110 -15.33 9.65 6.35
CA SER A 110 -16.36 10.68 6.42
C SER A 110 -16.46 11.20 7.85
N ARG A 111 -16.54 12.52 7.99
CA ARG A 111 -17.10 13.18 9.17
C ARG A 111 -18.40 13.85 8.75
#